data_AF-A0A3D4BDV1-F1
#
_entry.id   AF-A0A3D4BDV1-F1
#
_cell.length_a   1.000
_cell.length_b   1.000
_cell.length_c   1.000
_cell.angle_alpha   90.00
_cell.angle_beta   90.00
_cell.angle_gamma   90.00
#
_symmetry.space_group_name_H-M   'P 1'
#
loop_
_entity.id
_entity.type
_entity.pdbx_description
1 polymer ?
#
loop_
_entity_poly.entity_id
_entity_poly.type
_entity_poly.pdbx_seq_one_letter_code
_entity_poly.pdbx_strand_id
1 'polypeptide(L)'
;MVNYNLVMDVKFQIIDAIAADQNEMLVITEGLVAIATENPPGTQYEACIDVLTRKLDEINLAYEVITVPNPEGDKYPRYYILSGYGEGEQVLYFHLCD
;
A
#
# COMPACT_ATOMS: atom_id res chain seq x y z
N MET A 1 4.59 34.18 5.30
CA MET A 1 3.11 34.23 5.27
C MET A 1 2.64 33.17 4.30
N VAL A 2 1.89 32.18 4.78
CA VAL A 2 1.27 31.15 3.91
C VAL A 2 0.07 31.78 3.21
N ASN A 3 -0.02 31.63 1.88
CA ASN A 3 -1.17 32.10 1.12
C ASN A 3 -2.35 31.13 1.34
N TYR A 4 -3.27 31.51 2.23
CA TYR A 4 -4.43 30.70 2.59
C TYR A 4 -5.32 30.32 1.39
N ASN A 5 -5.43 31.19 0.39
CA ASN A 5 -6.23 30.91 -0.81
C ASN A 5 -5.61 29.78 -1.65
N LEU A 6 -4.27 29.72 -1.72
CA LEU A 6 -3.56 28.64 -2.41
C LEU A 6 -3.70 27.30 -1.65
N VAL A 7 -3.64 27.33 -0.32
CA VAL A 7 -3.82 26.12 0.51
C VAL A 7 -5.25 25.56 0.39
N MET A 8 -6.25 26.44 0.33
CA MET A 8 -7.64 26.01 0.11
C MET A 8 -7.82 25.39 -1.28
N ASP A 9 -7.24 25.97 -2.33
CA ASP A 9 -7.31 25.45 -3.70
C ASP A 9 -6.71 24.04 -3.83
N VAL A 10 -5.49 23.83 -3.31
CA VAL A 10 -4.85 22.50 -3.29
C VAL A 10 -5.69 21.48 -2.53
N LYS A 11 -6.31 21.87 -1.41
CA LYS A 11 -7.16 20.98 -0.65
C LYS A 11 -8.38 20.52 -1.46
N PHE A 12 -9.03 21.42 -2.21
CA PHE A 12 -10.15 21.05 -3.06
C PHE A 12 -9.71 20.13 -4.20
N GLN A 13 -8.58 20.42 -4.83
CA GLN A 13 -8.01 19.56 -5.88
C GLN A 13 -7.74 18.14 -5.38
N ILE A 14 -7.20 17.99 -4.16
CA ILE A 14 -6.98 16.67 -3.55
C ILE A 14 -8.31 15.96 -3.28
N ILE A 15 -9.31 16.66 -2.76
CA ILE A 15 -10.63 16.06 -2.48
C ILE A 15 -11.29 15.59 -3.79
N ASP A 16 -11.23 16.40 -4.84
CA ASP A 16 -11.79 16.06 -6.14
C ASP A 16 -11.06 14.87 -6.77
N ALA A 17 -9.74 14.78 -6.64
CA ALA A 17 -8.96 13.63 -7.07
C ALA A 17 -9.34 12.35 -6.31
N ILE A 18 -9.44 12.41 -4.98
CA ILE A 18 -9.88 11.27 -4.16
C ILE A 18 -11.29 10.82 -4.54
N ALA A 19 -12.19 11.76 -4.82
CA ALA A 19 -13.56 11.46 -5.25
C ALA A 19 -13.59 10.80 -6.63
N ALA A 20 -12.74 11.25 -7.56
CA ALA A 20 -12.60 10.65 -8.89
C ALA A 20 -12.09 9.21 -8.82
N ASP A 21 -11.19 8.91 -7.87
CA ASP A 21 -10.58 7.59 -7.70
C ASP A 21 -11.40 6.65 -6.80
N GLN A 22 -12.59 7.05 -6.34
CA GLN A 22 -13.40 6.29 -5.40
C GLN A 22 -13.65 4.84 -5.86
N ASN A 23 -13.99 4.63 -7.13
CA ASN A 23 -14.27 3.30 -7.66
C ASN A 23 -12.99 2.44 -7.70
N GLU A 24 -11.85 3.04 -8.03
CA GLU A 24 -10.57 2.35 -8.06
C GLU A 24 -10.14 1.92 -6.66
N MET A 25 -10.29 2.80 -5.66
CA MET A 25 -10.06 2.50 -4.24
C MET A 25 -11.00 1.40 -3.73
N LEU A 26 -12.24 1.36 -4.21
CA LEU A 26 -13.18 0.29 -3.86
C LEU A 26 -12.70 -1.06 -4.43
N VAL A 27 -12.40 -1.12 -5.72
CA VAL A 27 -11.98 -2.35 -6.41
C VAL A 27 -10.71 -2.95 -5.80
N ILE A 28 -9.69 -2.13 -5.51
CA ILE A 28 -8.47 -2.63 -4.85
C ILE A 28 -8.76 -3.14 -3.44
N THR A 29 -9.61 -2.43 -2.67
CA THR A 29 -9.98 -2.83 -1.31
C THR A 29 -10.76 -4.13 -1.30
N GLU A 30 -11.73 -4.29 -2.21
CA GLU A 30 -12.47 -5.54 -2.39
C GLU A 30 -11.55 -6.70 -2.76
N GLY A 31 -10.59 -6.46 -3.67
CA GLY A 31 -9.58 -7.44 -4.05
C GLY A 31 -8.72 -7.91 -2.88
N LEU A 32 -8.33 -7.00 -1.98
CA LEU A 32 -7.57 -7.34 -0.77
C LEU A 32 -8.43 -8.09 0.27
N VAL A 33 -9.66 -7.63 0.51
CA VAL A 33 -10.57 -8.23 1.50
C VAL A 33 -11.03 -9.62 1.08
N ALA A 34 -11.13 -9.89 -0.22
CA ALA A 34 -11.46 -11.22 -0.74
C ALA A 34 -10.38 -12.28 -0.44
N ILE A 35 -9.15 -11.85 -0.10
CA ILE A 35 -8.07 -12.75 0.25
C ILE A 35 -8.18 -13.11 1.73
N ALA A 36 -8.40 -14.40 2.00
CA ALA A 36 -8.43 -14.95 3.36
C ALA A 36 -7.02 -15.01 3.95
N THR A 37 -6.49 -13.85 4.35
CA THR A 37 -5.10 -13.67 4.79
C THR A 37 -4.75 -14.38 6.09
N GLU A 38 -5.74 -14.76 6.91
CA GLU A 38 -5.62 -15.41 8.22
C GLU A 38 -4.28 -15.14 8.90
N ASN A 39 -4.19 -14.09 9.72
CA ASN A 39 -2.97 -13.77 10.44
C ASN A 39 -3.04 -14.24 11.90
N PRO A 40 -2.38 -15.34 12.33
CA PRO A 40 -1.67 -16.41 11.58
C PRO A 40 -2.63 -17.49 10.99
N PRO A 41 -2.19 -18.35 10.02
CA PRO A 41 -0.82 -18.65 9.62
C PRO A 41 -0.29 -17.95 8.34
N GLY A 42 -1.04 -17.05 7.73
CA GLY A 42 -0.55 -16.18 6.63
C GLY A 42 -0.44 -16.87 5.27
N THR A 43 -1.21 -17.93 5.02
CA THR A 43 -1.05 -18.79 3.83
C THR A 43 -1.29 -18.09 2.50
N GLN A 44 -1.99 -16.95 2.52
CA GLN A 44 -2.40 -16.20 1.33
C GLN A 44 -1.70 -14.84 1.20
N TYR A 45 -0.61 -14.61 1.94
CA TYR A 45 0.11 -13.33 1.82
C TYR A 45 0.68 -13.08 0.42
N GLU A 46 1.10 -14.12 -0.30
CA GLU A 46 1.57 -13.98 -1.68
C GLU A 46 0.48 -13.41 -2.61
N ALA A 47 -0.77 -13.87 -2.47
CA ALA A 47 -1.89 -13.32 -3.22
C ALA A 47 -2.14 -11.82 -2.90
N CYS A 48 -1.88 -11.38 -1.67
CA CYS A 48 -1.93 -9.95 -1.35
C CYS A 48 -0.83 -9.17 -2.03
N ILE A 49 0.39 -9.74 -2.10
CA ILE A 49 1.51 -9.14 -2.82
C ILE A 49 1.17 -8.99 -4.30
N ASP A 50 0.58 -9.99 -4.93
CA ASP A 50 0.15 -9.89 -6.34
C ASP A 50 -0.84 -8.76 -6.59
N VAL A 51 -1.83 -8.57 -5.70
CA VAL A 51 -2.79 -7.46 -5.82
C VAL A 51 -2.11 -6.11 -5.67
N LEU A 52 -1.24 -5.95 -4.68
CA LEU A 52 -0.56 -4.70 -4.39
C LEU A 52 0.46 -4.32 -5.47
N THR A 53 1.27 -5.29 -5.91
CA THR A 53 2.30 -5.07 -6.92
C THR A 53 1.71 -4.75 -8.29
N ARG A 54 0.62 -5.44 -8.69
CA ARG A 54 -0.13 -5.08 -9.90
C ARG A 54 -0.65 -3.64 -9.83
N LYS A 55 -1.13 -3.19 -8.67
CA LYS A 55 -1.56 -1.79 -8.51
C LYS A 55 -0.40 -0.81 -8.67
N LEU A 56 0.74 -1.11 -8.06
CA LEU A 56 1.95 -0.29 -8.15
C LEU A 56 2.45 -0.18 -9.59
N ASP A 57 2.41 -1.27 -10.35
CA ASP A 57 2.68 -1.27 -11.80
C ASP A 57 1.67 -0.39 -12.56
N GLU A 58 0.38 -0.54 -12.31
CA GLU A 58 -0.69 0.26 -12.97
C GLU A 58 -0.47 1.78 -12.80
N ILE A 59 -0.03 2.22 -11.62
CA ILE A 59 0.23 3.64 -11.32
C ILE A 59 1.67 4.06 -11.63
N ASN A 60 2.49 3.18 -12.21
CA ASN A 60 3.90 3.41 -12.54
C ASN A 60 4.76 3.82 -11.33
N LEU A 61 4.49 3.21 -10.16
CA LEU A 61 5.27 3.45 -8.95
C LEU A 61 6.24 2.29 -8.72
N ALA A 62 7.54 2.57 -8.76
CA ALA A 62 8.57 1.56 -8.56
C ALA A 62 8.47 0.91 -7.16
N TYR A 63 8.73 -0.38 -7.09
CA TYR A 63 8.72 -1.14 -5.85
C TYR A 63 9.73 -2.28 -5.85
N GLU A 64 10.04 -2.77 -4.65
CA GLU A 64 10.81 -3.98 -4.38
C GLU A 64 9.98 -4.90 -3.47
N VAL A 65 9.95 -6.19 -3.79
CA VAL A 65 9.36 -7.23 -2.94
C VAL A 65 10.47 -7.98 -2.23
N ILE A 66 10.42 -8.01 -0.90
CA ILE A 66 11.37 -8.75 -0.06
C ILE A 66 10.65 -9.95 0.55
N THR A 67 11.11 -11.15 0.20
CA THR A 67 10.64 -12.40 0.79
C THR A 67 11.46 -12.75 2.02
N VAL A 68 10.80 -12.96 3.15
CA VAL A 68 11.42 -13.27 4.44
C VAL A 68 10.97 -14.66 4.89
N PRO A 69 11.90 -15.59 5.17
CA PRO A 69 11.56 -16.90 5.71
C PRO A 69 10.76 -16.79 7.01
N ASN A 70 9.79 -17.68 7.19
CA ASN A 70 9.02 -17.72 8.42
C ASN A 70 9.82 -18.45 9.51
N PRO A 71 10.03 -17.84 10.70
CA PRO A 71 10.80 -18.45 11.79
C PRO A 71 10.27 -19.81 12.26
N GLU A 72 8.97 -20.06 12.08
CA GLU A 72 8.29 -21.30 12.47
C GLU A 72 8.34 -22.38 11.37
N GLY A 73 9.02 -22.10 10.25
CA GLY A 73 9.27 -23.01 9.13
C GLY A 73 8.86 -22.43 7.77
N ASP A 74 9.52 -22.85 6.69
CA ASP A 74 9.39 -22.30 5.32
C ASP A 74 8.03 -22.52 4.64
N LYS A 75 7.03 -23.04 5.35
CA LYS A 75 5.75 -23.43 4.75
C LYS A 75 4.97 -22.21 4.23
N TYR A 76 5.13 -21.03 4.84
CA TYR A 76 4.47 -19.78 4.45
C TYR A 76 5.42 -18.59 4.71
N PRO A 77 6.19 -18.11 3.71
CA PRO A 77 7.07 -16.95 3.89
C PRO A 77 6.28 -15.67 4.16
N ARG A 78 6.95 -14.69 4.75
CA ARG A 78 6.44 -13.32 4.92
C ARG A 78 6.96 -12.45 3.77
N TYR A 79 6.25 -11.37 3.49
CA TYR A 79 6.59 -10.46 2.40
C TYR A 79 6.56 -9.02 2.88
N TYR A 80 7.49 -8.22 2.37
CA TYR A 80 7.48 -6.76 2.48
C TYR A 80 7.45 -6.16 1.09
N ILE A 81 6.74 -5.05 0.93
CA ILE A 81 6.80 -4.20 -0.27
C ILE A 81 7.45 -2.89 0.15
N LEU A 82 8.56 -2.55 -0.51
CA LEU A 82 9.18 -1.24 -0.38
C LEU A 82 8.84 -0.44 -1.63
N SER A 83 8.30 0.76 -1.44
CA SER A 83 7.98 1.69 -2.52
C SER A 83 8.13 3.12 -2.02
N GLY A 84 8.49 4.04 -2.89
CA GLY A 84 8.79 5.43 -2.52
C GLY A 84 8.48 6.40 -3.66
N TYR A 85 8.08 7.62 -3.29
CA TYR A 85 7.81 8.70 -4.22
C TYR A 85 8.38 10.03 -3.70
N GLY A 86 9.07 10.76 -4.57
CA GLY A 86 9.69 12.04 -4.25
C GLY A 86 11.13 11.94 -3.71
N GLU A 87 11.68 13.08 -3.31
CA GLU A 87 13.09 13.25 -2.86
C GLU A 87 13.19 13.62 -1.37
N GLY A 88 12.12 13.36 -0.60
CA GLY A 88 12.12 13.59 0.84
C GLY A 88 13.11 12.68 1.58
N GLU A 89 13.46 13.07 2.81
CA GLU A 89 14.23 12.20 3.69
C GLU A 89 13.48 10.87 3.91
N GLN A 90 14.20 9.75 3.81
CA GLN A 90 13.60 8.43 4.00
C GLN A 90 13.18 8.26 5.46
N VAL A 91 11.87 8.23 5.70
CA VAL A 91 11.28 7.96 7.01
C VAL A 91 10.84 6.50 7.05
N LEU A 92 11.49 5.72 7.92
CA LEU A 92 11.01 4.38 8.26
C LEU A 92 10.03 4.48 9.43
N TYR A 93 8.77 4.12 9.19
CA TYR A 93 7.72 4.15 10.20
C TYR A 93 7.22 2.74 10.50
N PHE A 94 7.37 2.31 11.76
CA PHE A 94 6.86 1.02 12.23
C PHE A 94 5.48 1.21 12.86
N HIS A 95 4.45 0.59 12.29
CA HIS A 95 3.23 0.28 13.03
C HIS A 95 3.48 -1.01 13.83
N LEU A 96 3.69 -0.85 15.13
CA LEU A 96 3.61 -1.96 16.08
C LEU A 96 2.15 -2.08 16.49
N CYS A 97 1.47 -3.14 16.05
CA CYS A 97 0.30 -3.63 16.77
C CYS A 97 0.83 -4.55 17.88
N ASP A 98 0.51 -4.19 19.13
CA ASP A 98 0.70 -5.07 20.30
C ASP A 98 -0.23 -6.28 20.24
#